data_AF-A0AAV1LWI7-F1
#
_entry.id   AF-A0AAV1LWI7-F1
#
_cell.length_a   1.000
_cell.length_b   1.000
_cell.length_c   1.000
_cell.angle_alpha   90.00
_cell.angle_beta   90.00
_cell.angle_gamma   90.00
#
_symmetry.space_group_name_H-M   'P 1'
#
loop_
_entity.id
_entity.type
_entity.pdbx_description
1 polymer ?
#
loop_
_entity_poly.entity_id
_entity_poly.type
_entity_poly.pdbx_seq_one_letter_code
_entity_poly.pdbx_strand_id
1 'polypeptide(L)'
;MLKFGIKSAVLGSAVYYTVDKGVWKDSATTQVLYEELEKGMSPYVGEFKKKIPVELPPLPSNDRISYLFKYYWNCGVKTTFEFLVELPTHTSNAATIVYNKISSALDSTESTSTEKP
;
A
#
# COMPACT_ATOMS: atom_id res chain seq x y z
N MET A 1 -9.84 7.28 -11.44
CA MET A 1 -9.92 5.80 -11.46
C MET A 1 -8.63 5.13 -11.93
N LEU A 2 -8.02 5.52 -13.07
CA LEU A 2 -6.76 4.93 -13.55
C LEU A 2 -5.59 4.99 -12.54
N LYS A 3 -5.38 6.15 -11.89
CA LYS A 3 -4.35 6.31 -10.82
C LYS A 3 -4.59 5.39 -9.62
N PHE A 4 -5.85 5.13 -9.28
CA PHE A 4 -6.22 4.21 -8.21
C PHE A 4 -5.95 2.77 -8.62
N GLY A 5 -6.33 2.37 -9.84
CA GLY A 5 -6.04 1.05 -10.40
C GLY A 5 -4.54 0.74 -10.51
N ILE A 6 -3.72 1.70 -10.94
CA ILE A 6 -2.26 1.52 -10.98
C ILE A 6 -1.70 1.33 -9.56
N LYS A 7 -2.12 2.17 -8.61
CA LYS A 7 -1.66 2.06 -7.21
C LYS A 7 -2.11 0.76 -6.56
N SER A 8 -3.35 0.31 -6.80
CA SER A 8 -3.86 -0.94 -6.26
C SER A 8 -3.18 -2.16 -6.88
N ALA A 9 -2.87 -2.13 -8.18
CA ALA A 9 -2.12 -3.19 -8.85
C ALA A 9 -0.70 -3.31 -8.28
N VAL A 10 0.01 -2.19 -8.09
CA VAL A 10 1.34 -2.18 -7.48
C VAL A 10 1.28 -2.74 -6.05
N LEU A 11 0.35 -2.25 -5.22
CA LEU A 11 0.16 -2.74 -3.85
C LEU A 11 -0.19 -4.24 -3.83
N GLY A 12 -1.12 -4.68 -4.67
CA GLY A 12 -1.52 -6.09 -4.77
C GLY A 12 -0.36 -6.99 -5.19
N SER A 13 0.44 -6.57 -6.17
CA SER A 13 1.63 -7.31 -6.61
C SER A 13 2.70 -7.42 -5.51
N ALA A 14 2.92 -6.33 -4.76
CA ALA A 14 3.85 -6.32 -3.65
C ALA A 14 3.40 -7.28 -2.53
N VAL A 15 2.11 -7.22 -2.16
CA VAL A 15 1.53 -8.14 -1.16
C VAL A 15 1.65 -9.58 -1.63
N TYR A 16 1.23 -9.89 -2.86
CA TYR A 16 1.32 -11.23 -3.45
C TYR A 16 2.74 -11.77 -3.40
N TYR A 17 3.73 -10.97 -3.81
CA TYR A 17 5.13 -11.36 -3.78
C TYR A 17 5.62 -11.63 -2.36
N THR A 18 5.25 -10.81 -1.37
CA THR A 18 5.64 -11.04 0.04
C THR A 18 5.00 -12.30 0.63
N VAL A 19 3.78 -12.64 0.22
CA VAL A 19 3.11 -13.89 0.62
C VAL A 19 3.80 -15.09 -0.04
N ASP A 20 4.08 -15.02 -1.34
CA ASP A 20 4.73 -16.10 -2.06
C ASP A 20 6.12 -16.42 -1.51
N LYS A 21 6.91 -15.36 -1.26
CA LYS A 21 8.23 -15.44 -0.62
C LYS A 21 8.17 -15.95 0.82
N GLY A 22 7.00 -15.96 1.45
CA GLY A 22 6.81 -16.57 2.76
C GLY A 22 7.00 -15.62 3.94
N VAL A 23 7.01 -14.30 3.71
CA VAL A 23 7.03 -13.31 4.80
C VAL A 23 5.84 -13.49 5.74
N TRP A 24 4.71 -13.95 5.20
CA TRP A 24 3.45 -14.16 5.92
C TRP A 24 3.03 -15.63 6.00
N LYS A 25 3.91 -16.58 5.66
CA LYS A 25 3.64 -18.03 5.72
C LYS A 25 3.98 -18.59 7.10
N ASP A 26 4.28 -19.87 7.19
CA ASP A 26 4.70 -20.54 8.42
C ASP A 26 6.13 -20.17 8.82
N SER A 27 6.43 -20.36 10.12
CA SER A 27 7.71 -19.96 10.70
C SER A 27 8.92 -20.65 10.06
N ALA A 28 8.78 -21.86 9.51
CA ALA A 28 9.90 -22.54 8.85
C ALA A 28 10.20 -21.90 7.49
N THR A 29 9.18 -21.59 6.69
CA THR A 29 9.35 -20.88 5.41
C THR A 29 9.93 -19.47 5.62
N THR A 30 9.48 -18.74 6.65
CA THR A 30 10.04 -17.42 6.97
C THR A 30 11.51 -17.50 7.38
N GLN A 31 11.90 -18.51 8.16
CA GLN A 31 13.30 -18.69 8.59
C GLN A 31 14.23 -18.95 7.39
N VAL A 32 13.81 -19.81 6.45
CA VAL A 32 14.57 -20.07 5.20
C VAL A 32 14.74 -18.78 4.39
N LEU A 33 13.69 -17.94 4.32
CA LEU A 33 13.78 -16.63 3.67
C LEU A 33 14.80 -15.73 4.36
N TYR A 34 14.82 -15.68 5.69
CA TYR A 34 15.82 -14.89 6.44
C TYR A 34 17.25 -15.36 6.18
N GLU A 35 17.48 -16.68 6.15
CA GLU A 35 18.79 -17.25 5.85
C GLU A 35 19.25 -16.96 4.41
N GLU A 36 18.34 -17.03 3.43
CA GLU A 36 18.64 -16.62 2.04
C GLU A 36 18.98 -15.14 1.94
N LEU A 37 18.24 -14.28 2.66
CA LEU A 37 18.47 -12.84 2.69
C LEU A 37 19.81 -12.52 3.34
N GLU A 38 20.15 -13.19 4.44
CA GLU A 38 21.45 -13.06 5.10
C GLU A 38 22.60 -13.49 4.18
N LYS A 39 22.47 -14.65 3.52
CA LYS A 39 23.47 -15.14 2.55
C LYS A 39 23.62 -14.19 1.35
N GLY A 40 22.52 -13.63 0.85
CA GLY A 40 22.53 -12.65 -0.24
C GLY A 40 23.11 -11.30 0.14
N MET A 41 22.91 -10.86 1.39
CA MET A 41 23.45 -9.59 1.91
C MET A 41 24.90 -9.72 2.40
N SER A 42 25.32 -10.90 2.86
CA SER A 42 26.66 -11.20 3.38
C SER A 42 27.84 -10.60 2.58
N PRO A 43 27.93 -10.76 1.24
CA PRO A 43 29.04 -10.19 0.48
C PRO A 43 29.03 -8.66 0.45
N TYR A 44 27.87 -8.03 0.59
CA TYR A 44 27.71 -6.57 0.55
C TYR A 44 27.91 -5.94 1.92
N VAL A 45 27.48 -6.60 3.01
CA VAL A 45 27.64 -6.09 4.37
C VAL A 45 29.11 -5.85 4.71
N GLY A 46 30.02 -6.72 4.24
CA GLY A 46 31.46 -6.54 4.42
C GLY A 46 32.06 -5.33 3.71
N GLU A 47 31.59 -5.00 2.50
CA GLU A 47 32.03 -3.83 1.74
C GLU A 47 31.38 -2.53 2.24
N PHE A 48 30.10 -2.58 2.61
CA PHE A 48 29.38 -1.45 3.22
C PHE A 48 30.00 -1.05 4.57
N LYS A 49 30.40 -2.02 5.39
CA LYS A 49 31.09 -1.77 6.66
C LYS A 49 32.48 -1.15 6.48
N LYS A 50 33.14 -1.35 5.34
CA LYS A 50 34.43 -0.73 4.99
C LYS A 50 34.29 0.69 4.44
N LYS A 51 33.24 0.97 3.66
CA LYS A 51 32.98 2.29 3.05
C LYS A 51 32.35 3.31 4.00
N ILE A 52 31.76 2.87 5.11
CA ILE A 52 31.16 3.74 6.12
C ILE A 52 32.02 3.65 7.39
N PRO A 53 33.08 4.47 7.54
CA PRO A 53 33.77 4.67 8.81
C PRO A 53 32.91 5.58 9.69
N VAL A 54 31.74 5.11 10.10
CA VAL A 54 30.86 5.79 11.04
C VAL A 54 30.51 4.75 12.09
N GLU A 55 30.88 5.02 13.34
CA GLU A 55 30.27 4.33 14.46
C GLU A 55 28.77 4.53 14.32
N LEU A 56 28.07 3.47 13.89
CA LEU A 56 26.63 3.48 13.75
C LEU A 56 26.08 4.01 15.07
N PRO A 57 25.29 5.11 15.07
CA PRO A 57 24.65 5.55 16.29
C PRO A 57 23.91 4.35 16.87
N PRO A 58 23.88 4.19 18.21
CA PRO A 58 23.26 3.03 18.83
C PRO A 58 21.88 2.84 18.20
N LEU A 59 21.66 1.66 17.62
CA LEU A 59 20.38 1.31 17.02
C LEU A 59 19.28 1.71 18.02
N PRO A 60 18.18 2.33 17.55
CA PRO A 60 17.11 2.70 18.45
C PRO A 60 16.77 1.46 19.29
N SER A 61 16.73 1.63 20.62
CA SER A 61 16.47 0.52 21.56
C SER A 61 15.39 -0.39 20.99
N ASN A 62 15.55 -1.71 21.09
CA ASN A 62 14.56 -2.68 20.63
C ASN A 62 13.13 -2.32 21.10
N ASP A 63 13.02 -1.66 22.25
CA ASP A 63 11.76 -1.12 22.79
C ASP A 63 11.12 -0.07 21.88
N ARG A 64 11.93 0.81 21.27
CA ARG A 64 11.46 1.84 20.34
C ARG A 64 10.99 1.24 19.02
N ILE A 65 11.68 0.24 18.49
CA ILE A 65 11.24 -0.47 17.27
C ILE A 65 9.94 -1.22 17.55
N SER A 66 9.86 -1.94 18.67
CA SER A 66 8.65 -2.63 19.12
C SER A 66 7.48 -1.66 19.33
N TYR A 67 7.74 -0.50 19.96
CA TYR A 67 6.75 0.55 20.15
C TYR A 67 6.25 1.10 18.81
N LEU A 68 7.14 1.43 17.88
CA LEU A 68 6.76 1.96 16.56
C LEU A 68 5.92 0.94 15.79
N PHE A 69 6.31 -0.33 15.80
CA PHE A 69 5.53 -1.39 15.14
C PHE A 69 4.11 -1.48 15.73
N LYS A 70 3.99 -1.52 17.05
CA LYS A 70 2.69 -1.52 17.75
C LYS A 70 1.86 -0.27 17.42
N TYR A 71 2.50 0.91 17.42
CA TYR A 71 1.85 2.17 17.13
C TYR A 71 1.28 2.22 15.72
N TYR A 72 2.09 1.87 14.71
CA TYR A 72 1.65 1.88 13.31
C TYR A 72 0.62 0.80 13.01
N TRP A 73 0.73 -0.38 13.64
CA TRP A 73 -0.30 -1.41 13.55
C TRP A 73 -1.65 -0.90 14.05
N ASN A 74 -1.68 -0.33 15.27
CA ASN A 74 -2.90 0.22 15.85
C ASN A 74 -3.47 1.39 15.04
N CYS A 75 -2.60 2.26 14.52
CA CYS A 75 -3.00 3.34 13.62
C CYS A 75 -3.66 2.79 12.35
N GLY A 76 -3.05 1.78 11.71
CA GLY A 76 -3.61 1.11 10.54
C GLY A 76 -4.96 0.48 10.81
N VAL A 77 -5.12 -0.22 11.94
CA VAL A 77 -6.42 -0.78 12.38
C VAL A 77 -7.44 0.34 12.52
N LYS A 78 -7.13 1.41 13.26
CA LYS A 78 -8.05 2.53 13.48
C LYS A 78 -8.51 3.19 12.18
N THR A 79 -7.57 3.55 11.31
CA THR A 79 -7.89 4.16 10.01
C THR A 79 -8.72 3.25 9.11
N THR A 80 -8.49 1.93 9.15
CA THR A 80 -9.29 0.99 8.36
C THR A 80 -10.74 0.94 8.85
N PHE A 81 -10.96 0.90 10.16
CA PHE A 81 -12.31 0.93 10.72
C PHE A 81 -13.00 2.29 10.53
N GLU A 82 -12.28 3.40 10.63
CA GLU A 82 -12.79 4.73 10.28
C GLU A 82 -13.26 4.77 8.82
N PHE A 83 -12.45 4.25 7.88
CA PHE A 83 -12.84 4.16 6.48
C PHE A 83 -14.08 3.29 6.27
N LEU A 84 -14.21 2.15 6.97
CA LEU A 84 -15.40 1.29 6.88
C LEU A 84 -16.66 1.99 7.38
N VAL A 85 -16.56 2.80 8.44
CA VAL A 85 -17.67 3.61 8.95
C VAL A 85 -18.08 4.68 7.94
N GLU A 86 -17.11 5.30 7.26
CA GLU A 86 -17.35 6.35 6.25
C GLU A 86 -17.74 5.80 4.86
N LEU A 87 -17.63 4.48 4.66
CA LEU A 87 -17.82 3.80 3.38
C LEU A 87 -19.21 4.05 2.74
N PRO A 88 -20.34 4.00 3.48
CA PRO A 88 -21.66 4.29 2.91
C PRO A 88 -21.75 5.72 2.35
N THR A 89 -21.19 6.69 3.06
CA THR A 89 -21.17 8.11 2.65
C THR A 89 -20.32 8.29 1.39
N HIS A 90 -19.12 7.70 1.35
CA HIS A 90 -18.27 7.75 0.16
C HIS A 90 -18.93 7.08 -1.05
N THR A 91 -19.64 5.96 -0.84
CA THR A 91 -20.33 5.23 -1.90
C THR A 91 -21.52 6.03 -2.45
N SER A 92 -22.34 6.61 -1.58
CA SER A 92 -23.45 7.49 -1.96
C SER A 92 -22.98 8.70 -2.78
N ASN A 93 -21.93 9.37 -2.31
CA ASN A 93 -21.35 10.51 -3.01
C ASN A 93 -20.80 10.10 -4.39
N ALA A 94 -20.10 8.97 -4.47
CA ALA A 94 -19.59 8.45 -5.73
C ALA A 94 -20.72 8.13 -6.72
N ALA A 95 -21.79 7.45 -6.27
CA ALA A 95 -22.96 7.14 -7.08
C ALA A 95 -23.65 8.41 -7.59
N THR A 96 -23.84 9.41 -6.73
CA THR A 96 -24.43 10.70 -7.09
C THR A 96 -23.60 11.44 -8.13
N ILE A 97 -22.27 11.45 -7.99
CA ILE A 97 -21.35 12.07 -8.96
C ILE A 97 -21.43 11.36 -10.32
N VAL A 98 -21.47 10.03 -10.32
CA VAL A 98 -21.58 9.24 -11.55
C VAL A 98 -22.92 9.50 -12.24
N TYR A 99 -24.01 9.47 -11.49
CA TYR A 99 -25.35 9.78 -12.01
C TYR A 99 -25.40 11.17 -12.64
N ASN A 100 -24.95 12.20 -11.91
CA ASN A 100 -24.94 13.57 -12.42
C ASN A 100 -24.09 13.71 -13.68
N LYS A 101 -22.92 13.07 -13.74
CA LYS A 101 -22.08 13.09 -14.95
C LYS A 101 -22.74 12.42 -16.15
N ILE A 102 -23.46 11.31 -15.95
CA ILE A 102 -24.18 10.61 -17.02
C ILE A 102 -25.36 11.46 -17.48
N SER A 103 -26.14 12.01 -16.55
CA SER A 103 -27.28 12.87 -16.87
C SER A 103 -26.84 14.10 -17.68
N SER A 104 -25.81 14.82 -17.21
CA SER A 104 -25.29 15.99 -17.94
C SER A 104 -24.73 15.64 -19.32
N ALA A 105 -24.15 14.45 -19.50
CA ALA A 105 -23.68 14.01 -20.81
C ALA A 105 -24.84 13.71 -21.78
N LEU A 106 -25.93 13.12 -21.29
CA LEU A 106 -27.15 12.87 -22.06
C LEU A 106 -27.84 14.18 -22.46
N ASP A 107 -28.00 15.11 -21.53
CA ASP A 107 -28.61 16.43 -21.81
C ASP A 107 -27.78 17.25 -22.82
N SER A 108 -26.44 17.15 -22.75
CA SER A 108 -25.55 17.79 -23.73
C SER A 108 -25.62 17.16 -25.14
N THR A 109 -26.04 15.89 -25.22
CA THR A 109 -26.18 15.17 -26.50
C THR A 109 -27.50 15.52 -27.19
N GLU A 110 -28.59 15.72 -26.44
CA GLU A 110 -29.89 16.11 -26.99
C GLU A 110 -29.89 17.52 -27.60
N SER A 111 -29.16 18.45 -26.98
CA SER A 111 -28.99 19.84 -27.48
C SER A 111 -28.13 19.94 -28.76
N THR A 112 -27.22 18.99 -29.00
CA THR A 112 -26.44 18.92 -30.26
C THR A 112 -27.26 18.27 -31.40
N SER A 113 -28.29 17.49 -31.06
CA SER A 113 -29.12 16.77 -32.05
C SER A 113 -30.27 17.61 -32.60
N THR A 114 -30.66 18.67 -31.89
CA THR A 114 -31.72 19.62 -32.29
C THR A 114 -31.20 20.78 -33.13
N GLU A 115 -29.89 20.90 -33.29
CA GLU A 115 -29.22 21.91 -34.11
C GLU A 115 -28.53 21.25 -35.32
N LYS A 116 -29.31 20.56 -36.16
CA LYS A 116 -28.84 20.13 -37.49
C LYS A 116 -29.88 20.52 -38.55
N PRO A 117 -29.56 21.46 -39.47
CA PRO A 117 -30.45 21.86 -40.57
C PRO A 117 -30.62 20.75 -41.62
#